data_AF-A0A7X3RDN7-F1
#
_entry.id   AF-A0A7X3RDN7-F1
#
_cell.length_a   1.000
_cell.length_b   1.000
_cell.length_c   1.000
_cell.angle_alpha   90.00
_cell.angle_beta   90.00
_cell.angle_gamma   90.00
#
_symmetry.space_group_name_H-M   'P 1'
#
loop_
_entity.id
_entity.type
_entity.pdbx_description
1 polymer ?
#
loop_
_entity_poly.entity_id
_entity_poly.type
_entity_poly.pdbx_seq_one_letter_code
_entity_poly.pdbx_strand_id
1 'polypeptide(L)'
;MNKRIFGIETEFGCMTDTERIRGTSEGVAARVRDYVFDVLELGLRDIHYRDWGEPPGNGGFLFNGGRLYIDMGHLEYATPECATLFDLVAYDKAIERIINNILTDTGLPTAFFKNNIDHFTGATFGCHENFQISRDVPFYKVVIPT
;
A
#
# COMPACT_ATOMS: atom_id res chain seq x y z
N MET A 1 13.45 21.86 -11.46
CA MET A 1 13.16 20.46 -11.81
C MET A 1 12.13 20.44 -12.92
N ASN A 2 12.38 19.71 -14.01
CA ASN A 2 11.33 19.46 -15.00
C ASN A 2 10.19 18.69 -14.33
N LYS A 3 8.93 19.04 -14.62
CA LYS A 3 7.76 18.30 -14.12
C LYS A 3 7.86 16.84 -14.58
N ARG A 4 7.76 15.90 -13.64
CA ARG A 4 7.79 14.45 -13.85
C ARG A 4 6.70 13.83 -12.98
N ILE A 5 6.06 12.77 -13.46
CA ILE A 5 5.18 11.95 -12.63
C ILE A 5 6.00 10.96 -11.78
N PHE A 6 5.66 10.84 -10.51
CA PHE A 6 6.21 9.85 -9.60
C PHE A 6 5.14 9.31 -8.66
N GLY A 7 5.40 8.12 -8.12
CA GLY A 7 4.53 7.43 -7.17
C GLY A 7 5.34 6.56 -6.22
N ILE A 8 4.74 6.19 -5.09
CA ILE A 8 5.31 5.26 -4.12
C ILE A 8 4.32 4.12 -3.91
N GLU A 9 4.85 2.90 -3.76
CA GLU A 9 4.10 1.73 -3.31
C GLU A 9 4.69 1.32 -1.96
N THR A 10 3.85 1.28 -0.92
CA THR A 10 4.27 0.99 0.46
C THR A 10 3.55 -0.25 0.95
N GLU A 11 4.31 -1.29 1.23
CA GLU A 11 3.85 -2.47 1.96
C GLU A 11 3.96 -2.23 3.47
N PHE A 12 2.92 -2.59 4.22
CA PHE A 12 2.90 -2.48 5.67
C PHE A 12 3.05 -3.85 6.33
N GLY A 13 4.02 -3.96 7.24
CA GLY A 13 4.11 -5.09 8.16
C GLY A 13 2.93 -5.08 9.12
N CYS A 14 2.27 -6.22 9.34
CA CYS A 14 1.12 -6.33 10.23
C CYS A 14 1.44 -7.26 11.41
N MET A 15 1.43 -6.72 12.63
CA MET A 15 1.56 -7.50 13.86
C MET A 15 0.21 -7.58 14.55
N THR A 16 -0.26 -8.79 14.81
CA THR A 16 -1.53 -9.05 15.50
C THR A 16 -1.29 -9.82 16.80
N ASP A 17 -2.05 -9.49 17.84
CA ASP A 17 -2.11 -10.30 19.06
C ASP A 17 -2.95 -11.55 18.78
N THR A 18 -2.28 -12.68 18.58
CA THR A 18 -2.92 -13.97 18.25
C THR A 18 -3.65 -14.61 19.44
N GLU A 19 -3.44 -14.13 20.67
CA GLU A 19 -4.21 -14.56 21.84
C GLU A 19 -5.56 -13.84 21.92
N ARG A 20 -5.61 -12.58 21.44
CA ARG A 20 -6.83 -11.75 21.45
C ARG A 20 -7.63 -11.81 20.16
N ILE A 21 -6.98 -12.13 19.03
CA ILE A 21 -7.63 -12.26 17.72
C ILE A 21 -7.38 -13.65 17.16
N ARG A 22 -8.47 -14.35 16.81
CA ARG A 22 -8.39 -15.50 15.92
C ARG A 22 -8.16 -15.02 14.48
N GLY A 23 -6.96 -15.25 13.95
CA GLY A 23 -6.61 -14.91 12.57
C GLY A 23 -5.10 -14.89 12.31
N THR A 24 -4.72 -14.63 11.06
CA THR A 24 -3.35 -14.37 10.62
C THR A 24 -3.15 -12.87 10.39
N SER A 25 -1.90 -12.40 10.37
CA SER A 25 -1.57 -11.01 10.00
C SER A 25 -2.16 -10.63 8.64
N GLU A 26 -2.06 -11.51 7.65
CA GLU A 26 -2.69 -11.34 6.33
C GLU A 26 -4.22 -11.18 6.43
N GLY A 27 -4.88 -12.02 7.24
CA GLY A 27 -6.32 -11.91 7.44
C GLY A 27 -6.73 -10.59 8.10
N VAL A 28 -5.89 -10.04 8.98
CA VAL A 28 -6.14 -8.71 9.57
C VAL A 28 -5.88 -7.59 8.57
N ALA A 29 -4.81 -7.69 7.76
CA ALA A 29 -4.55 -6.77 6.65
C ALA A 29 -5.73 -6.72 5.67
N ALA A 30 -6.26 -7.89 5.30
CA ALA A 30 -7.45 -8.00 4.45
C ALA A 30 -8.69 -7.33 5.08
N ARG A 31 -8.91 -7.48 6.40
CA ARG A 31 -10.02 -6.81 7.10
C ARG A 31 -9.87 -5.29 7.10
N VAL A 32 -8.66 -4.76 7.25
CA VAL A 32 -8.42 -3.30 7.20
C VAL A 32 -8.67 -2.77 5.79
N ARG A 33 -8.19 -3.47 4.75
CA ARG A 33 -8.54 -3.17 3.36
C ARG A 33 -10.05 -3.17 3.15
N ASP A 34 -10.74 -4.22 3.60
CA ASP A 34 -12.19 -4.35 3.42
C ASP A 34 -12.94 -3.24 4.15
N TYR A 35 -12.49 -2.85 5.35
CA TYR A 35 -13.06 -1.71 6.08
C TYR A 35 -12.97 -0.40 5.29
N VAL A 36 -11.88 -0.17 4.55
CA VAL A 36 -11.72 1.03 3.71
C VAL A 36 -12.79 1.10 2.61
N PHE A 37 -13.12 -0.03 1.98
CA PHE A 37 -14.06 -0.07 0.86
C PHE A 37 -15.51 -0.28 1.28
N ASP A 38 -15.75 -1.12 2.29
CA ASP A 38 -17.09 -1.59 2.64
C ASP A 38 -17.72 -0.77 3.79
N VAL A 39 -16.91 -0.11 4.62
CA VAL A 39 -17.39 0.68 5.76
C VAL A 39 -17.14 2.18 5.56
N LEU A 40 -15.91 2.56 5.21
CA LEU A 40 -15.58 3.97 4.98
C LEU A 40 -15.97 4.45 3.58
N GLU A 41 -16.26 3.53 2.65
CA GLU A 41 -16.64 3.81 1.26
C GLU A 41 -15.69 4.79 0.58
N LEU A 42 -14.37 4.68 0.83
CA LEU A 42 -13.38 5.64 0.33
C LEU A 42 -12.92 5.38 -1.10
N GLY A 43 -13.53 4.43 -1.80
CA GLY A 43 -13.12 4.03 -3.13
C GLY A 43 -14.00 2.96 -3.76
N LEU A 44 -13.53 2.43 -4.88
CA LEU A 44 -14.17 1.38 -5.64
C LEU A 44 -13.34 0.11 -5.61
N ARG A 45 -13.96 -0.99 -5.20
CA ARG A 45 -13.36 -2.31 -5.20
C ARG A 45 -13.10 -2.77 -6.63
N ASP A 46 -11.97 -3.44 -6.81
CA ASP A 46 -11.59 -4.00 -8.09
C ASP A 46 -12.32 -5.32 -8.33
N ILE A 47 -13.12 -5.39 -9.38
CA ILE A 47 -13.92 -6.58 -9.72
C ILE A 47 -13.31 -7.40 -10.87
N HIS A 48 -12.10 -7.05 -11.28
CA HIS A 48 -11.38 -7.72 -12.35
C HIS A 48 -10.08 -8.31 -11.83
N TYR A 49 -9.58 -9.35 -12.50
CA TYR A 49 -8.22 -9.84 -12.28
C TYR A 49 -7.23 -8.76 -12.71
N ARG A 50 -6.21 -8.51 -11.88
CA ARG A 50 -5.09 -7.62 -12.22
C ARG A 50 -3.82 -8.38 -12.56
N ASP A 51 -3.60 -9.48 -11.87
CA ASP A 51 -2.55 -10.45 -12.14
C ASP A 51 -2.94 -11.83 -11.57
N TRP A 52 -2.10 -12.83 -11.76
CA TRP A 52 -2.27 -14.18 -11.23
C TRP A 52 -2.45 -14.21 -9.71
N GLY A 53 -1.70 -13.37 -8.97
CA GLY A 53 -1.79 -13.23 -7.51
C GLY A 53 -2.88 -12.29 -7.02
N GLU A 54 -3.62 -11.64 -7.94
CA GLU A 54 -4.53 -10.55 -7.63
C GLU A 54 -5.94 -10.81 -8.21
N PRO A 55 -6.73 -11.69 -7.55
CA PRO A 55 -8.08 -12.01 -7.99
C PRO A 55 -9.05 -10.82 -7.79
N PRO A 56 -10.24 -10.86 -8.43
CA PRO A 56 -11.31 -9.91 -8.16
C PRO A 56 -11.55 -9.77 -6.66
N GLY A 57 -11.51 -8.52 -6.19
CA GLY A 57 -11.69 -8.21 -4.80
C GLY A 57 -10.43 -8.26 -3.93
N ASN A 58 -9.24 -8.41 -4.53
CA ASN A 58 -7.98 -8.30 -3.79
C ASN A 58 -7.73 -6.89 -3.24
N GLY A 59 -8.34 -5.87 -3.85
CA GLY A 59 -8.10 -4.47 -3.59
C GLY A 59 -9.08 -3.56 -4.30
N GLY A 60 -8.69 -2.30 -4.45
CA GLY A 60 -9.46 -1.30 -5.17
C GLY A 60 -8.71 0.01 -5.32
N PHE A 61 -9.36 0.97 -5.98
CA PHE A 61 -8.87 2.33 -6.14
C PHE A 61 -9.65 3.25 -5.22
N LEU A 62 -8.94 4.05 -4.43
CA LEU A 62 -9.51 5.10 -3.60
C LEU A 62 -9.96 6.28 -4.47
N PHE A 63 -10.92 7.07 -4.00
CA PHE A 63 -11.34 8.29 -4.70
C PHE A 63 -10.25 9.37 -4.78
N ASN A 64 -9.19 9.22 -3.99
CA ASN A 64 -8.01 10.05 -4.11
C ASN A 64 -7.06 9.63 -5.26
N GLY A 65 -7.36 8.54 -5.97
CA GLY A 65 -6.60 8.00 -7.09
C GLY A 65 -5.57 6.92 -6.72
N GLY A 66 -5.24 6.75 -5.43
CA GLY A 66 -4.33 5.69 -5.00
C GLY A 66 -4.99 4.31 -5.01
N ARG A 67 -4.18 3.26 -5.03
CA ARG A 67 -4.62 1.85 -5.00
C ARG A 67 -4.33 1.26 -3.62
N LEU A 68 -5.28 0.53 -3.06
CA LEU A 68 -5.10 -0.22 -1.80
C LEU A 68 -5.47 -1.69 -2.05
N TYR A 69 -4.55 -2.61 -1.77
CA TYR A 69 -4.73 -4.03 -2.07
C TYR A 69 -3.89 -4.91 -1.13
N ILE A 70 -4.01 -6.23 -1.27
CA ILE A 70 -3.15 -7.19 -0.55
C ILE A 70 -2.09 -7.71 -1.50
N ASP A 71 -0.82 -7.52 -1.19
CA ASP A 71 0.30 -8.10 -1.93
C ASP A 71 1.06 -9.09 -1.08
N MET A 72 1.09 -10.35 -1.52
CA MET A 72 1.77 -11.46 -0.83
C MET A 72 1.50 -11.52 0.68
N GLY A 73 0.32 -11.09 1.11
CA GLY A 73 -0.12 -11.07 2.50
C GLY A 73 0.04 -9.74 3.25
N HIS A 74 0.67 -8.73 2.65
CA HIS A 74 0.79 -7.37 3.20
C HIS A 74 -0.33 -6.47 2.72
N LEU A 75 -0.75 -5.53 3.58
CA LEU A 75 -1.55 -4.40 3.12
C LEU A 75 -0.61 -3.49 2.34
N GLU A 76 -0.92 -3.23 1.07
CA GLU A 76 -0.10 -2.37 0.22
C GLU A 76 -0.91 -1.18 -0.30
N TYR A 77 -0.30 0.01 -0.21
CA TYR A 77 -0.84 1.24 -0.77
C TYR A 77 0.09 1.82 -1.83
N ALA A 78 -0.43 1.95 -3.05
CA ALA A 78 0.19 2.73 -4.11
C ALA A 78 -0.44 4.13 -4.16
N THR A 79 0.39 5.17 -4.06
CA THR A 79 -0.06 6.57 -4.20
C THR A 79 -0.66 6.82 -5.58
N PRO A 80 -1.58 7.79 -5.75
CA PRO A 80 -1.89 8.31 -7.08
C PRO A 80 -0.64 8.88 -7.76
N GLU A 81 -0.69 9.03 -9.08
CA GLU A 81 0.36 9.72 -9.83
C GLU A 81 0.52 11.17 -9.38
N CYS A 82 1.71 11.50 -8.85
CA CYS A 82 2.00 12.83 -8.32
C CYS A 82 2.96 13.61 -9.22
N ALA A 83 2.73 14.92 -9.35
CA ALA A 83 3.62 15.83 -10.08
C ALA A 83 4.44 16.74 -9.17
N THR A 84 4.14 16.76 -7.85
CA THR A 84 4.87 17.51 -6.84
C THR A 84 5.20 16.63 -5.64
N LEU A 85 6.36 16.88 -5.02
CA LEU A 85 6.80 16.08 -3.87
C LEU A 85 5.85 16.25 -2.68
N PHE A 86 5.25 17.43 -2.54
CA PHE A 86 4.27 17.70 -1.51
C PHE A 86 3.04 16.80 -1.65
N ASP A 87 2.50 16.68 -2.87
CA ASP A 87 1.35 15.81 -3.13
C ASP A 87 1.70 14.35 -2.84
N LEU A 88 2.87 13.88 -3.30
CA LEU A 88 3.32 12.51 -3.04
C LEU A 88 3.37 12.20 -1.54
N VAL A 89 4.05 13.05 -0.75
CA VAL A 89 4.15 12.88 0.70
C VAL A 89 2.79 13.00 1.36
N ALA A 90 1.91 13.87 0.87
CA ALA A 90 0.57 14.02 1.42
C ALA A 90 -0.27 12.73 1.23
N TYR A 91 -0.23 12.12 0.05
CA TYR A 91 -0.94 10.85 -0.20
C TYR A 91 -0.33 9.67 0.55
N ASP A 92 1.01 9.58 0.58
CA ASP A 92 1.74 8.57 1.35
C ASP A 92 1.43 8.65 2.86
N LYS A 93 1.26 9.86 3.41
CA LYS A 93 0.82 10.07 4.80
C LYS A 93 -0.68 9.93 5.02
N ALA A 94 -1.50 10.12 3.99
CA ALA A 94 -2.95 9.98 4.11
C ALA A 94 -3.33 8.54 4.46
N ILE A 95 -2.70 7.54 3.85
CA ILE A 95 -3.02 6.15 4.16
C ILE A 95 -2.65 5.76 5.59
N GLU A 96 -1.53 6.26 6.13
CA GLU A 96 -1.14 6.02 7.54
C GLU A 96 -2.22 6.53 8.50
N ARG A 97 -2.85 7.67 8.18
CA ARG A 97 -3.96 8.22 8.97
C ARG A 97 -5.22 7.39 8.85
N ILE A 98 -5.56 6.94 7.64
CA ILE A 98 -6.72 6.07 7.40
C ILE A 98 -6.57 4.77 8.21
N ILE A 99 -5.43 4.10 8.12
CA ILE A 99 -5.15 2.86 8.87
C ILE A 99 -5.29 3.11 10.38
N ASN A 100 -4.64 4.15 10.92
CA ASN A 100 -4.71 4.46 12.35
C ASN A 100 -6.13 4.77 12.84
N ASN A 101 -6.92 5.49 12.04
CA ASN A 101 -8.32 5.76 12.36
C ASN A 101 -9.13 4.46 12.41
N ILE A 102 -8.94 3.56 11.44
CA ILE A 102 -9.61 2.25 11.44
C ILE A 102 -9.24 1.44 12.69
N LEU A 103 -7.96 1.38 13.07
CA LEU A 103 -7.54 0.67 14.29
C LEU A 103 -8.16 1.28 15.55
N THR A 104 -8.28 2.60 15.60
CA THR A 104 -8.92 3.31 16.72
C THR A 104 -10.41 3.01 16.77
N ASP A 105 -11.10 3.08 15.62
CA ASP A 105 -12.55 2.89 15.51
C ASP A 105 -12.97 1.44 15.78
N THR A 106 -12.16 0.48 15.32
CA THR A 106 -12.44 -0.95 15.47
C THR A 106 -11.94 -1.54 16.79
N GLY A 107 -10.99 -0.87 17.46
CA GLY A 107 -10.31 -1.41 18.63
C GLY A 107 -9.54 -2.70 18.37
N LEU A 108 -9.19 -2.99 17.11
CA LEU A 108 -8.42 -4.18 16.74
C LEU A 108 -7.05 -4.16 17.45
N PRO A 109 -6.69 -5.16 18.27
CA PRO A 109 -5.38 -5.24 18.91
C PRO A 109 -4.31 -5.68 17.90
N THR A 110 -4.00 -4.78 16.98
CA THR A 110 -3.07 -4.95 15.86
C THR A 110 -2.29 -3.65 15.67
N ALA A 111 -1.05 -3.75 15.19
CA ALA A 111 -0.25 -2.61 14.74
C ALA A 111 0.25 -2.83 13.30
N PHE A 112 0.24 -1.76 12.51
CA PHE A 112 0.87 -1.74 11.19
C PHE A 112 2.19 -0.96 11.26
N PHE A 113 3.22 -1.49 10.60
CA PHE A 113 4.57 -0.96 10.60
C PHE A 113 4.97 -0.59 9.18
N LYS A 114 5.42 0.65 9.02
CA LYS A 114 6.05 1.13 7.79
C LYS A 114 7.57 1.03 7.92
N ASN A 115 8.05 -0.20 7.86
CA ASN A 115 9.47 -0.56 7.82
C ASN A 115 9.68 -1.58 6.68
N ASN A 116 10.77 -2.35 6.71
CA ASN A 116 11.09 -3.29 5.62
C ASN A 116 11.44 -4.71 6.11
N ILE A 117 11.30 -4.98 7.40
CA ILE A 117 11.70 -6.27 7.98
C ILE A 117 10.76 -6.66 9.12
N ASP A 118 10.31 -7.91 9.07
CA ASP A 118 9.74 -8.60 10.21
C ASP A 118 10.80 -9.51 10.84
N HIS A 119 11.27 -9.15 12.03
CA HIS A 119 12.25 -9.95 12.76
C HIS A 119 11.68 -11.24 13.35
N PHE A 120 10.35 -11.42 13.39
CA PHE A 120 9.72 -12.63 13.88
C PHE A 120 9.67 -13.73 12.81
N THR A 121 9.21 -13.41 11.59
CA THR A 121 9.17 -14.37 10.47
C THR A 121 10.45 -14.36 9.63
N GLY A 122 11.24 -13.29 9.68
CA GLY A 122 12.36 -13.05 8.77
C GLY A 122 11.93 -12.52 7.40
N ALA A 123 10.64 -12.25 7.20
CA ALA A 123 10.14 -11.67 5.95
C ALA A 123 10.62 -10.22 5.78
N THR A 124 10.77 -9.82 4.52
CA THR A 124 11.05 -8.44 4.12
C THR A 124 9.93 -7.96 3.21
N PHE A 125 9.66 -6.66 3.25
CA PHE A 125 8.62 -6.02 2.45
C PHE A 125 9.06 -4.63 1.97
N GLY A 126 8.45 -4.19 0.88
CA GLY A 126 8.95 -3.11 0.03
C GLY A 126 8.48 -1.71 0.38
N CYS A 127 9.31 -0.74 0.00
CA CYS A 127 8.87 0.61 -0.33
C CYS A 127 9.43 0.89 -1.74
N HIS A 128 8.56 0.87 -2.73
CA HIS A 128 8.94 0.99 -4.14
C HIS A 128 8.73 2.42 -4.63
N GLU A 129 9.71 2.96 -5.34
CA GLU A 129 9.64 4.28 -5.95
C GLU A 129 9.50 4.18 -7.46
N ASN A 130 8.46 4.83 -7.99
CA ASN A 130 8.16 4.85 -9.41
C ASN A 130 8.44 6.23 -9.99
N PHE A 131 9.24 6.29 -11.06
CA PHE A 131 9.59 7.54 -11.72
C PHE A 131 9.30 7.46 -13.22
N GLN A 132 8.46 8.35 -13.71
CA GLN A 132 8.27 8.52 -15.15
C GLN A 132 9.59 8.92 -15.82
N ILE A 133 9.96 8.20 -16.88
CA ILE A 133 11.11 8.51 -17.72
C ILE A 133 10.66 8.65 -19.18
N SER A 134 11.41 9.42 -19.96
CA SER A 134 11.19 9.50 -21.40
C SER A 134 11.68 8.22 -22.08
N ARG A 135 10.97 7.77 -23.12
CA ARG A 135 11.25 6.50 -23.81
C ARG A 135 12.59 6.49 -24.56
N ASP A 136 13.08 7.67 -24.95
CA ASP A 136 14.37 7.85 -25.62
C ASP A 136 15.57 7.76 -24.69
N VAL A 137 15.37 7.72 -23.37
CA VAL A 137 16.44 7.51 -22.40
C VAL A 137 16.93 6.06 -22.50
N PRO A 138 18.19 5.82 -22.91
CA PRO A 138 18.73 4.46 -22.94
C PRO A 138 18.84 3.92 -21.52
N PHE A 139 18.32 2.70 -21.28
CA PHE A 139 18.22 2.12 -19.94
C PHE A 139 19.55 2.06 -19.18
N TYR A 140 20.67 1.81 -19.88
CA TYR A 140 22.01 1.78 -19.26
C TYR A 140 22.40 3.11 -18.60
N LYS A 141 21.86 4.25 -19.06
CA LYS A 141 22.12 5.56 -18.44
C LYS A 141 21.38 5.74 -17.10
N VAL A 142 20.40 4.90 -16.82
CA VAL A 142 19.60 4.93 -15.58
C VAL A 142 20.16 3.95 -14.55
N VAL A 143 20.73 2.82 -14.99
CA VAL A 143 21.12 1.71 -14.11
C VAL A 143 22.61 1.73 -13.71
N ILE A 144 23.48 2.32 -14.53
CA ILE A 144 24.92 2.34 -14.24
C ILE A 144 25.25 3.68 -13.56
N PRO A 145 25.61 3.70 -12.27
CA PRO A 145 26.14 4.91 -11.65
C PRO A 145 27.46 5.25 -12.34
N THR A 146 27.49 6.37 -13.05
CA THR A 146 28.72 7.00 -13.55
C THR A 146 29.42 7.73 -12.43
#